data_AF-Q2G987-F1
#
_entry.id   AF-Q2G987-F1
#
_cell.length_a   1.000
_cell.length_b   1.000
_cell.length_c   1.000
_cell.angle_alpha   90.00
_cell.angle_beta   90.00
_cell.angle_gamma   90.00
#
_symmetry.space_group_name_H-M   'P 1'
#
loop_
_entity.id
_entity.type
_entity.pdbx_description
1 polymer ?
#
loop_
_entity_poly.entity_id
_entity_poly.type
_entity_poly.pdbx_seq_one_letter_code
_entity_poly.pdbx_strand_id
1 'polypeptide(L)'
;MRTGHDDNEREEAAPVDMIASLFEARGWPCEFVSDDEVTGEIQGSWANYQVRAIWRTEDHVLQILCLPDIRIPDDKKGPVYELMALINEQVWIGHFDIWSNGSVLLYRHGLMLGDEGLLSLGQAQAAIEAAVDECDRFYPAFQFILWGDKSPAEALASALVDAAGEA
;
A
#
# COMPACT_ATOMS: atom_id res chain seq x y z
N MET A 1 16.69 29.72 -31.22
CA MET A 1 15.74 28.61 -31.36
C MET A 1 16.23 27.52 -30.41
N ARG A 2 15.69 27.47 -29.19
CA ARG A 2 16.07 26.48 -28.17
C ARG A 2 15.09 25.32 -28.31
N THR A 3 15.56 24.19 -28.83
CA THR A 3 14.94 22.88 -28.64
C THR A 3 15.12 22.51 -27.17
N GLY A 4 14.05 22.66 -26.40
CA GLY A 4 13.98 22.30 -24.98
C GLY A 4 12.60 21.76 -24.64
N HIS A 5 12.08 20.87 -25.49
CA HIS A 5 10.72 20.32 -25.35
C HIS A 5 10.68 18.79 -25.21
N ASP A 6 11.80 18.07 -25.31
CA ASP A 6 11.79 16.59 -25.32
C ASP A 6 12.20 15.95 -23.98
N ASP A 7 12.58 16.72 -22.95
CA ASP A 7 12.90 16.16 -21.63
C ASP A 7 11.66 16.04 -20.70
N ASN A 8 10.53 16.66 -21.07
CA ASN A 8 9.33 16.72 -20.22
C ASN A 8 8.39 15.51 -20.39
N GLU A 9 8.55 14.72 -21.46
CA GLU A 9 7.72 13.52 -21.73
C GLU A 9 8.12 12.30 -20.89
N ARG A 10 9.15 12.42 -20.03
CA ARG A 10 9.58 11.36 -19.10
C ARG A 10 9.21 11.59 -17.64
N GLU A 11 8.54 12.70 -17.31
CA GLU A 11 8.21 12.99 -15.90
C GLU A 11 6.87 12.38 -15.46
N GLU A 12 5.92 12.19 -16.39
CA GLU A 12 4.58 11.66 -16.13
C GLU A 12 4.19 10.63 -17.19
N ALA A 13 3.46 9.58 -16.80
CA ALA A 13 2.93 8.57 -17.73
C ALA A 13 1.56 8.04 -17.28
N ALA A 14 0.97 7.17 -18.09
CA ALA A 14 -0.23 6.45 -17.68
C ALA A 14 0.03 5.72 -16.34
N PRO A 15 -0.93 5.68 -15.41
CA PRO A 15 -0.65 5.30 -14.02
C PRO A 15 -0.09 3.88 -13.87
N VAL A 16 -0.66 2.92 -14.61
CA VAL A 16 -0.22 1.52 -14.59
C VAL A 16 1.20 1.40 -15.17
N ASP A 17 1.48 2.07 -16.29
CA ASP A 17 2.79 2.08 -16.94
C ASP A 17 3.87 2.72 -16.06
N MET A 18 3.54 3.81 -15.37
CA MET A 18 4.46 4.47 -14.44
C MET A 18 4.80 3.58 -13.24
N ILE A 19 3.81 2.87 -12.68
CA ILE A 19 4.04 1.92 -11.59
C ILE A 19 4.88 0.73 -12.07
N ALA A 20 4.59 0.15 -13.23
CA ALA A 20 5.40 -0.92 -13.80
C ALA A 20 6.86 -0.47 -14.04
N SER A 21 7.04 0.71 -14.62
CA SER A 21 8.37 1.30 -14.84
C SER A 21 9.14 1.52 -13.53
N LEU A 22 8.44 1.94 -12.47
CA LEU A 22 9.03 2.06 -11.13
C LEU A 22 9.47 0.69 -10.59
N PHE A 23 8.66 -0.36 -10.75
CA PHE A 23 8.98 -1.69 -10.26
C PHE A 23 10.19 -2.27 -11.01
N GLU A 24 10.21 -2.14 -12.34
CA GLU A 24 11.35 -2.54 -13.17
C GLU A 24 12.63 -1.80 -12.77
N ALA A 25 12.55 -0.48 -12.56
CA ALA A 25 13.70 0.33 -12.14
C ALA A 25 14.24 -0.05 -10.74
N ARG A 26 13.36 -0.52 -9.84
CA ARG A 26 13.72 -1.01 -8.50
C ARG A 26 14.11 -2.50 -8.50
N GLY A 27 13.96 -3.20 -9.62
CA GLY A 27 14.20 -4.64 -9.73
C GLY A 27 13.15 -5.50 -9.01
N TRP A 28 11.97 -4.96 -8.77
CA TRP A 28 10.85 -5.68 -8.17
C TRP A 28 10.07 -6.44 -9.24
N PRO A 29 9.69 -7.71 -8.99
CA PRO A 29 8.87 -8.45 -9.93
C PRO A 29 7.51 -7.77 -10.08
N CYS A 30 7.06 -7.57 -11.32
CA CYS A 30 5.72 -7.09 -11.65
C CYS A 30 5.15 -7.80 -12.87
N GLU A 31 3.82 -7.87 -12.94
CA GLU A 31 3.06 -8.37 -14.07
C GLU A 31 1.81 -7.51 -14.30
N PHE A 32 1.48 -7.26 -15.56
CA PHE A 32 0.22 -6.64 -15.93
C PHE A 32 -0.91 -7.69 -15.81
N VAL A 33 -1.92 -7.38 -15.01
CA VAL A 33 -3.14 -8.18 -14.86
C VAL A 33 -4.15 -7.81 -15.95
N SER A 34 -4.20 -6.53 -16.29
CA SER A 34 -4.96 -5.95 -17.40
C SER A 34 -4.33 -4.62 -17.83
N ASP A 35 -4.93 -3.95 -18.82
CA ASP A 35 -4.50 -2.60 -19.24
C ASP A 35 -4.65 -1.56 -18.09
N ASP A 36 -5.55 -1.82 -17.14
CA ASP A 36 -5.85 -0.94 -16.00
C ASP A 36 -5.27 -1.46 -14.68
N GLU A 37 -4.53 -2.57 -14.68
CA GLU A 37 -4.03 -3.17 -13.45
C GLU A 37 -2.64 -3.79 -13.61
N VAL A 38 -1.74 -3.42 -12.67
CA VAL A 38 -0.44 -4.08 -12.48
C VAL A 38 -0.34 -4.60 -11.04
N THR A 39 0.26 -5.78 -10.89
CA THR A 39 0.61 -6.35 -9.59
C THR A 39 2.11 -6.59 -9.52
N GLY A 40 2.67 -6.53 -8.33
CA GLY A 40 4.06 -6.94 -8.10
C GLY A 40 4.34 -7.22 -6.64
N GLU A 41 5.58 -7.57 -6.34
CA GLU A 41 5.99 -7.95 -4.98
C GLU A 41 7.15 -7.08 -4.50
N ILE A 42 7.03 -6.59 -3.27
CA ILE A 42 8.04 -5.77 -2.61
C ILE A 42 8.43 -6.45 -1.31
N GLN A 43 9.73 -6.62 -1.07
CA GLN A 43 10.25 -7.12 0.20
C GLN A 43 10.15 -6.01 1.25
N GLY A 44 9.25 -6.18 2.21
CA GLY A 44 9.18 -5.36 3.42
C GLY A 44 10.08 -5.90 4.53
N SER A 45 10.03 -5.24 5.69
CA SER A 45 10.79 -5.60 6.88
C SER A 45 10.29 -6.91 7.51
N TRP A 46 8.97 -7.15 7.44
CA TRP A 46 8.35 -8.32 8.09
C TRP A 46 7.93 -9.44 7.13
N ALA A 47 7.58 -9.10 5.88
CA ALA A 47 7.12 -10.07 4.89
C ALA A 47 7.30 -9.54 3.46
N ASN A 48 7.03 -10.41 2.48
CA ASN A 48 6.83 -9.97 1.11
C ASN A 48 5.42 -9.43 0.95
N TYR A 49 5.31 -8.22 0.42
CA TYR A 49 4.06 -7.53 0.20
C TYR A 49 3.67 -7.60 -1.26
N GLN A 50 2.49 -8.14 -1.51
CA GLN A 50 1.89 -8.02 -2.84
C GLN A 50 1.28 -6.63 -2.96
N VAL A 51 1.71 -5.88 -3.96
CA VAL A 51 1.19 -4.55 -4.28
C VAL A 51 0.43 -4.61 -5.58
N ARG A 52 -0.80 -4.06 -5.59
CA ARG A 52 -1.63 -3.93 -6.78
C ARG A 52 -1.93 -2.46 -7.02
N ALA A 53 -1.76 -2.01 -8.26
CA ALA A 53 -2.14 -0.68 -8.69
C ALA A 53 -3.25 -0.82 -9.74
N ILE A 54 -4.42 -0.30 -9.43
CA ILE A 54 -5.65 -0.40 -10.25
C ILE A 54 -6.06 1.01 -10.68
N TRP A 55 -6.03 1.28 -11.96
CA TRP A 55 -6.47 2.53 -12.55
C TRP A 55 -7.97 2.51 -12.81
N ARG A 56 -8.67 3.57 -12.38
CA ARG A 56 -10.09 3.79 -12.69
C ARG A 56 -10.21 5.05 -13.52
N THR A 57 -10.20 4.85 -14.85
CA THR A 57 -10.26 5.93 -15.83
C THR A 57 -11.46 6.85 -15.63
N GLU A 58 -12.62 6.31 -15.26
CA GLU A 58 -13.86 7.11 -15.14
C GLU A 58 -13.80 8.15 -14.01
N ASP A 59 -13.06 7.85 -12.94
CA ASP A 59 -12.97 8.69 -11.75
C ASP A 59 -11.63 9.42 -11.64
N HIS A 60 -10.70 9.19 -12.57
CA HIS A 60 -9.30 9.62 -12.49
C HIS A 60 -8.63 9.22 -11.16
N VAL A 61 -8.88 7.99 -10.69
CA VAL A 61 -8.34 7.48 -9.43
C VAL A 61 -7.45 6.27 -9.67
N LEU A 62 -6.20 6.36 -9.22
CA LEU A 62 -5.31 5.23 -9.05
C LEU A 62 -5.51 4.65 -7.65
N GLN A 63 -5.87 3.37 -7.56
CA GLN A 63 -5.96 2.67 -6.30
C GLN A 63 -4.73 1.79 -6.09
N ILE A 64 -4.01 2.03 -5.01
CA ILE A 64 -2.93 1.18 -4.53
C ILE A 64 -3.47 0.28 -3.42
N LEU A 65 -3.26 -1.02 -3.56
CA LEU A 65 -3.49 -2.02 -2.53
C LEU A 65 -2.14 -2.63 -2.13
N CYS A 66 -1.88 -2.76 -0.84
CA CYS A 66 -0.71 -3.46 -0.31
C CYS A 66 -1.18 -4.57 0.62
N LEU A 67 -0.78 -5.81 0.34
CA LEU A 67 -1.28 -7.01 0.99
C LEU A 67 -0.11 -7.72 1.72
N PRO A 68 -0.13 -7.76 3.07
CA PRO A 68 0.89 -8.45 3.86
C PRO A 68 0.68 -9.98 3.99
N ASP A 69 -0.22 -10.57 3.19
CA ASP A 69 -0.69 -11.99 3.27
C ASP A 69 -1.12 -12.42 4.70
N ILE A 70 -1.77 -11.51 5.43
CA ILE A 70 -2.36 -11.82 6.72
C ILE A 70 -3.81 -12.24 6.53
N ARG A 71 -4.12 -13.51 6.84
CA ARG A 71 -5.50 -14.02 6.91
C ARG A 71 -6.04 -13.91 8.33
N ILE A 72 -7.24 -13.37 8.48
CA ILE A 72 -7.89 -13.13 9.76
C ILE A 72 -8.88 -14.26 10.08
N PRO A 73 -8.63 -15.08 11.12
CA PRO A 73 -9.58 -16.08 11.62
C PRO A 73 -10.89 -15.43 12.10
N ASP A 74 -12.00 -16.17 11.98
CA ASP A 74 -13.33 -15.65 12.33
C ASP A 74 -13.44 -15.20 13.80
N ASP A 75 -12.80 -15.91 14.72
CA ASP A 75 -12.76 -15.60 16.15
C ASP A 75 -11.89 -14.37 16.48
N LYS A 76 -11.04 -13.95 15.56
CA LYS A 76 -10.15 -12.77 15.69
C LYS A 76 -10.67 -11.53 14.97
N LYS A 77 -11.73 -11.64 14.16
CA LYS A 77 -12.29 -10.51 13.40
C LYS A 77 -12.64 -9.31 14.26
N GLY A 78 -13.34 -9.52 15.39
CA GLY A 78 -13.76 -8.44 16.29
C GLY A 78 -12.57 -7.59 16.77
N PRO A 79 -11.58 -8.19 17.46
CA PRO A 79 -10.38 -7.47 17.89
C PRO A 79 -9.59 -6.82 16.75
N VAL A 80 -9.53 -7.44 15.57
CA VAL A 80 -8.83 -6.86 14.41
C VAL A 80 -9.56 -5.64 13.86
N TYR A 81 -10.90 -5.64 13.80
CA TYR A 81 -11.66 -4.45 13.40
C TYR A 81 -11.43 -3.27 14.36
N GLU A 82 -11.38 -3.53 15.66
CA GLU A 82 -11.06 -2.50 16.65
C GLU A 82 -9.62 -1.99 16.48
N LEU A 83 -8.66 -2.89 16.29
CA LEU A 83 -7.26 -2.50 16.03
C LEU A 83 -7.15 -1.63 14.76
N MET A 84 -7.81 -2.01 13.67
CA MET A 84 -7.79 -1.23 12.43
C MET A 84 -8.38 0.17 12.62
N ALA A 85 -9.44 0.33 13.43
CA ALA A 85 -9.99 1.65 13.74
C ALA A 85 -8.93 2.53 14.44
N LEU A 86 -8.24 1.99 15.45
CA LEU A 86 -7.17 2.69 16.18
C LEU A 86 -5.95 3.00 15.31
N ILE A 87 -5.59 2.09 14.39
CA ILE A 87 -4.51 2.31 13.43
C ILE A 87 -4.89 3.40 12.44
N ASN A 88 -6.10 3.34 11.87
CA ASN A 88 -6.55 4.27 10.84
C ASN A 88 -6.65 5.72 11.36
N GLU A 89 -6.83 5.92 12.67
CA GLU A 89 -6.70 7.25 13.29
C GLU A 89 -5.28 7.85 13.21
N GLN A 90 -4.26 7.01 13.02
CA GLN A 90 -2.85 7.40 12.94
C GLN A 90 -2.29 7.42 11.51
N VAL A 91 -3.08 6.96 10.53
CA VAL A 91 -2.71 6.91 9.11
C VAL A 91 -3.21 8.18 8.43
N TRP A 92 -2.30 8.89 7.77
CA TRP A 92 -2.63 10.15 7.08
C TRP A 92 -3.13 9.94 5.67
N ILE A 93 -2.66 8.88 5.01
CA ILE A 93 -2.91 8.57 3.62
C ILE A 93 -3.30 7.10 3.57
N GLY A 94 -4.43 6.79 2.93
CA GLY A 94 -4.96 5.43 2.88
C GLY A 94 -5.59 4.95 4.19
N HIS A 95 -5.82 3.65 4.30
CA HIS A 95 -6.37 2.97 5.48
C HIS A 95 -6.18 1.45 5.36
N PHE A 96 -6.27 0.76 6.49
CA PHE A 96 -6.40 -0.70 6.54
C PHE A 96 -7.85 -1.14 6.42
N ASP A 97 -8.05 -2.22 5.69
CA ASP A 97 -9.34 -2.86 5.43
C ASP A 97 -9.18 -4.39 5.38
N ILE A 98 -10.28 -5.12 5.43
CA ILE A 98 -10.32 -6.58 5.25
C ILE A 98 -11.09 -6.89 3.97
N TRP A 99 -10.43 -7.55 3.02
CA TRP A 99 -11.14 -8.06 1.85
C TRP A 99 -12.13 -9.13 2.28
N SER A 100 -13.42 -8.85 2.05
CA SER A 100 -14.55 -9.72 2.39
C SER A 100 -14.44 -11.13 1.82
N ASN A 101 -13.81 -11.28 0.64
CA ASN A 101 -13.52 -12.58 0.06
C ASN A 101 -12.16 -13.09 0.56
N GLY A 102 -12.18 -13.97 1.56
CA GLY A 102 -10.97 -14.60 2.11
C GLY A 102 -10.45 -14.01 3.42
N SER A 103 -11.08 -12.95 3.95
CA SER A 103 -10.71 -12.30 5.22
C SER A 103 -9.22 -11.94 5.27
N VAL A 104 -8.72 -11.36 4.17
CA VAL A 104 -7.32 -10.96 4.01
C VAL A 104 -7.18 -9.49 4.37
N LEU A 105 -6.24 -9.17 5.25
CA LEU A 105 -5.88 -7.79 5.59
C LEU A 105 -5.23 -7.12 4.38
N LEU A 106 -5.55 -5.86 4.14
CA LEU A 106 -4.88 -5.02 3.16
C LEU A 106 -4.82 -3.58 3.62
N TYR A 107 -3.83 -2.85 3.11
CA TYR A 107 -3.84 -1.39 3.07
C TYR A 107 -4.39 -0.93 1.72
N ARG A 108 -5.20 0.12 1.71
CA ARG A 108 -5.84 0.71 0.54
C ARG A 108 -5.60 2.21 0.51
N HIS A 109 -5.10 2.73 -0.60
CA HIS A 109 -4.93 4.15 -0.85
C HIS A 109 -5.46 4.51 -2.25
N GLY A 110 -6.43 5.42 -2.30
CA GLY A 110 -6.89 6.02 -3.55
C GLY A 110 -6.21 7.36 -3.78
N LEU A 111 -5.47 7.47 -4.88
CA LEU A 111 -4.80 8.69 -5.34
C LEU A 111 -5.59 9.27 -6.53
N MET A 112 -6.16 10.45 -6.33
CA MET A 112 -6.79 11.22 -7.40
C MET A 112 -5.70 11.89 -8.25
N LEU A 113 -5.79 11.70 -9.57
CA LEU A 113 -4.89 12.33 -10.54
C LEU A 113 -5.56 13.54 -11.19
N GLY A 114 -4.74 14.37 -11.85
CA GLY A 114 -5.25 15.53 -12.58
C GLY A 114 -6.10 15.14 -13.78
N ASP A 115 -6.65 16.15 -14.46
CA ASP A 115 -7.55 15.97 -15.62
C ASP A 115 -6.95 15.11 -16.74
N GLU A 116 -5.62 15.14 -16.91
CA GLU A 116 -4.89 14.33 -17.90
C GLU A 116 -4.76 12.85 -17.48
N GLY A 117 -5.06 12.51 -16.21
CA GLY A 117 -4.97 11.15 -15.68
C GLY A 117 -3.55 10.60 -15.61
N LEU A 118 -2.53 11.46 -15.68
CA LEU A 118 -1.13 11.07 -15.65
C LEU A 118 -0.59 11.01 -14.21
N LEU A 119 0.36 10.10 -13.99
CA LEU A 119 1.06 9.90 -12.74
C LEU A 119 2.53 10.27 -12.92
N SER A 120 3.04 11.14 -12.06
CA SER A 120 4.48 11.43 -12.02
C SER A 120 5.26 10.33 -11.28
N LEU A 121 6.55 10.18 -11.61
CA LEU A 121 7.44 9.26 -10.89
C LEU A 121 7.48 9.55 -9.39
N GLY A 122 7.48 10.84 -9.00
CA GLY A 122 7.50 11.25 -7.60
C GLY A 122 6.23 10.83 -6.85
N GLN A 123 5.05 10.99 -7.48
CA GLN A 123 3.80 10.50 -6.90
C GLN A 123 3.77 8.97 -6.80
N ALA A 124 4.24 8.27 -7.83
CA ALA A 124 4.33 6.81 -7.83
C ALA A 124 5.20 6.30 -6.68
N GLN A 125 6.40 6.86 -6.51
CA GLN A 125 7.31 6.53 -5.42
C GLN A 125 6.67 6.79 -4.06
N ALA A 126 6.13 8.00 -3.84
CA ALA A 126 5.51 8.35 -2.58
C ALA A 126 4.31 7.46 -2.24
N ALA A 127 3.48 7.11 -3.22
CA ALA A 127 2.31 6.26 -3.00
C ALA A 127 2.68 4.82 -2.62
N ILE A 128 3.71 4.25 -3.27
CA ILE A 128 4.20 2.90 -3.00
C ILE A 128 4.94 2.84 -1.66
N GLU A 129 5.84 3.80 -1.40
CA GLU A 129 6.60 3.88 -0.15
C GLU A 129 5.66 4.05 1.04
N ALA A 130 4.67 4.96 0.97
CA ALA A 130 3.66 5.09 2.02
C ALA A 130 2.88 3.78 2.26
N ALA A 131 2.53 3.04 1.20
CA ALA A 131 1.81 1.78 1.36
C ALA A 131 2.65 0.68 2.04
N VAL A 132 3.94 0.60 1.71
CA VAL A 132 4.87 -0.36 2.32
C VAL A 132 5.18 0.04 3.76
N ASP A 133 5.47 1.32 4.00
CA ASP A 133 5.84 1.84 5.32
C ASP A 133 4.70 1.66 6.33
N GLU A 134 3.46 1.96 5.96
CA GLU A 134 2.32 1.75 6.87
C GLU A 134 2.09 0.25 7.14
N CYS A 135 2.25 -0.61 6.12
CA CYS A 135 2.21 -2.06 6.30
C CYS A 135 3.29 -2.54 7.27
N ASP A 136 4.55 -2.12 7.09
CA ASP A 136 5.66 -2.51 7.97
C ASP A 136 5.47 -1.99 9.39
N ARG A 137 5.08 -0.72 9.53
CA ARG A 137 4.87 -0.05 10.82
C ARG A 137 3.83 -0.76 11.68
N PHE A 138 2.73 -1.23 11.08
CA PHE A 138 1.62 -1.81 11.82
C PHE A 138 1.56 -3.34 11.75
N TYR A 139 2.40 -4.01 10.95
CA TYR A 139 2.47 -5.46 10.88
C TYR A 139 2.56 -6.13 12.27
N PRO A 140 3.42 -5.68 13.22
CA PRO A 140 3.53 -6.33 14.53
C PRO A 140 2.24 -6.25 15.35
N ALA A 141 1.46 -5.16 15.21
CA ALA A 141 0.21 -5.00 15.94
C ALA A 141 -0.80 -6.09 15.55
N PHE A 142 -0.91 -6.40 14.25
CA PHE A 142 -1.75 -7.49 13.77
C PHE A 142 -1.27 -8.85 14.28
N GLN A 143 0.05 -9.09 14.29
CA GLN A 143 0.62 -10.33 14.82
C GLN A 143 0.32 -10.52 16.30
N PHE A 144 0.37 -9.46 17.11
CA PHE A 144 0.01 -9.53 18.54
C PHE A 144 -1.46 -9.89 18.78
N ILE A 145 -2.38 -9.49 17.91
CA ILE A 145 -3.79 -9.87 18.01
C ILE A 145 -4.02 -11.32 17.58
N LEU A 146 -3.34 -11.74 16.51
CA LEU A 146 -3.50 -13.09 15.96
C LEU A 146 -2.89 -14.16 16.85
N TRP A 147 -1.71 -13.91 17.42
CA TRP A 147 -0.92 -14.91 18.14
C TRP A 147 -0.75 -14.63 19.63
N GLY A 148 -1.15 -13.45 20.10
CA GLY A 148 -1.04 -13.05 21.50
C GLY A 148 -2.39 -12.87 22.18
N ASP A 149 -2.30 -12.52 23.47
CA ASP A 149 -3.43 -12.22 24.35
C ASP A 149 -3.56 -10.71 24.64
N LYS A 150 -2.96 -9.86 23.80
CA LYS A 150 -3.02 -8.40 23.95
C LYS A 150 -4.37 -7.87 23.49
N SER A 151 -4.88 -6.84 24.17
CA SER A 151 -5.98 -6.03 23.64
C SER A 151 -5.52 -5.20 22.42
N PRO A 152 -6.44 -4.74 21.55
CA PRO A 152 -6.12 -3.86 20.42
C PRO A 152 -5.25 -2.65 20.78
N ALA A 153 -5.57 -1.95 21.87
CA ALA A 153 -4.80 -0.80 22.33
C ALA A 153 -3.37 -1.18 22.79
N GLU A 154 -3.22 -2.29 23.50
CA GLU A 154 -1.91 -2.77 23.95
C GLU A 154 -1.05 -3.29 22.78
N ALA A 155 -1.67 -3.97 21.81
CA ALA A 155 -1.02 -4.44 20.60
C ALA A 155 -0.45 -3.27 19.79
N LEU A 156 -1.25 -2.21 19.61
CA LEU A 156 -0.85 -0.99 18.92
C LEU A 156 0.27 -0.26 19.66
N ALA A 157 0.12 -0.05 20.97
CA ALA A 157 1.15 0.59 21.78
C ALA A 157 2.49 -0.17 21.74
N SER A 158 2.43 -1.51 21.76
CA SER A 158 3.62 -2.35 21.67
C SER A 158 4.32 -2.23 20.31
N ALA A 159 3.56 -2.27 19.22
CA ALA A 159 4.11 -2.17 17.87
C ALA A 159 4.85 -0.85 17.64
N LEU A 160 4.34 0.25 18.21
CA LEU A 160 4.95 1.58 18.07
C LEU A 160 6.21 1.78 18.93
N VAL A 161 6.39 0.99 19.99
CA VAL A 161 7.64 0.98 20.77
C VAL A 161 8.74 0.21 20.03
N ASP A 162 8.40 -0.93 19.44
CA ASP A 162 9.37 -1.74 18.69
C ASP A 162 9.80 -1.03 17.40
N ALA A 163 8.87 -0.36 16.68
CA ALA A 163 9.19 0.44 15.50
C ALA A 163 10.14 1.62 15.79
N ALA A 164 10.14 2.15 17.02
CA ALA A 164 11.07 3.20 17.44
C ALA A 164 12.45 2.65 17.87
N GLY A 165 12.58 1.33 18.07
CA GLY A 165 13.83 0.66 18.46
C GLY A 165 14.69 0.18 17.29
N GLU A 166 14.14 0.16 16.07
CA GLU A 166 14.84 -0.26 14.84
C GLU A 166 15.26 0.91 13.92
N ALA A 167 15.06 2.16 14.36
CA ALA A 167 15.43 3.39 13.65
C ALA A 167 16.69 4.07 14.21
#